data_AF-A0A1I5UX42-F1
#
_entry.id   AF-A0A1I5UX42-F1
#
_cell.length_a   1.000
_cell.length_b   1.000
_cell.length_c   1.000
_cell.angle_alpha   90.00
_cell.angle_beta   90.00
_cell.angle_gamma   90.00
#
_symmetry.space_group_name_H-M   'P 1'
#
loop_
_entity.id
_entity.type
_entity.pdbx_description
1 polymer ?
#
loop_
_entity_poly.entity_id
_entity_poly.type
_entity_poly.pdbx_seq_one_letter_code
_entity_poly.pdbx_strand_id
1 'polypeptide(L)'
;MRREEFPEEIFGDYSWSMLMLAYIARLEQRTRLATDIMAQAGVSAAVGKRWLTFLREQDLVLPGETLQLTPTAVARMDRYIDCVIELASGQATI
;
A
#
# COMPACT_ATOMS: atom_id res chain seq x y z
N MET A 1 -6.85 11.76 -9.71
CA MET A 1 -5.61 10.98 -9.50
C MET A 1 -5.66 10.03 -8.32
N ARG A 2 -5.71 10.46 -7.05
CA ARG A 2 -5.74 9.49 -5.91
C ARG A 2 -6.91 8.49 -5.98
N ARG A 3 -8.11 9.01 -6.30
CA ARG A 3 -9.33 8.22 -6.52
C ARG A 3 -9.36 7.43 -7.84
N GLU A 4 -8.44 7.72 -8.76
CA GLU A 4 -8.33 6.98 -10.03
C GLU A 4 -7.53 5.68 -9.83
N GLU A 5 -6.52 5.73 -8.97
CA GLU A 5 -5.64 4.58 -8.72
C GLU A 5 -6.13 3.70 -7.56
N PHE A 6 -6.82 4.28 -6.57
CA PHE A 6 -7.27 3.56 -5.38
C PHE A 6 -8.69 3.94 -4.91
N PRO A 7 -9.44 3.00 -4.32
CA PRO A 7 -10.71 3.29 -3.67
C PRO A 7 -10.52 4.24 -2.48
N GLU A 8 -11.51 5.10 -2.20
CA GLU A 8 -11.39 6.16 -1.19
C GLU A 8 -11.12 5.62 0.23
N GLU A 9 -11.66 4.43 0.51
CA GLU A 9 -11.53 3.70 1.77
C GLU A 9 -10.09 3.26 2.07
N ILE A 10 -9.20 3.25 1.06
CA ILE A 10 -7.78 2.95 1.31
C ILE A 10 -7.06 4.07 2.03
N PHE A 11 -7.56 5.30 1.94
CA PHE A 11 -6.93 6.46 2.57
C PHE A 11 -7.31 6.61 4.04
N GLY A 12 -7.91 5.59 4.64
CA GLY A 12 -7.86 5.44 6.09
C GLY A 12 -6.41 5.29 6.55
N ASP A 13 -6.04 5.92 7.65
CA ASP A 13 -4.64 6.04 8.13
C ASP A 13 -3.89 4.71 8.14
N TYR A 14 -4.59 3.60 8.38
CA TYR A 14 -3.99 2.29 8.56
C TYR A 14 -3.84 1.47 7.29
N SER A 15 -4.85 1.42 6.40
CA SER A 15 -4.79 0.65 5.15
C SER A 15 -3.75 1.23 4.20
N TRP A 16 -3.70 2.56 4.09
CA TRP A 16 -2.67 3.26 3.33
C TRP A 16 -1.26 3.00 3.88
N SER A 17 -1.08 3.14 5.20
CA SER A 17 0.22 2.90 5.85
C SER A 17 0.70 1.47 5.64
N MET A 18 -0.18 0.49 5.77
CA MET A 18 0.16 -0.92 5.51
C MET A 18 0.57 -1.15 4.05
N LEU A 19 -0.14 -0.55 3.08
CA LEU A 19 0.18 -0.66 1.66
C LEU A 19 1.53 0.00 1.32
N MET A 20 1.80 1.19 1.86
CA MET A 20 3.08 1.89 1.70
C MET A 20 4.25 1.10 2.29
N LEU A 21 4.08 0.53 3.48
CA LEU A 21 5.11 -0.30 4.11
C LEU A 21 5.39 -1.57 3.30
N ALA A 22 4.36 -2.18 2.69
CA ALA A 22 4.51 -3.29 1.75
C ALA A 22 5.34 -2.90 0.54
N TYR A 23 5.04 -1.74 -0.03
CA TYR A 23 5.71 -1.20 -1.20
C TYR A 23 7.19 -0.91 -0.90
N ILE A 24 7.49 -0.30 0.24
CA ILE A 24 8.86 -0.06 0.69
C ILE A 24 9.60 -1.39 0.90
N ALA A 25 9.00 -2.37 1.56
CA ALA A 25 9.61 -3.67 1.75
C ALA A 25 9.96 -4.35 0.41
N ARG A 26 9.09 -4.22 -0.61
CA ARG A 26 9.37 -4.66 -1.98
C ARG A 26 10.59 -3.93 -2.57
N LEU A 27 10.64 -2.60 -2.48
CA LEU A 27 11.76 -1.82 -3.02
C LEU A 27 13.09 -2.20 -2.36
N GLU A 28 13.06 -2.51 -1.07
CA GLU A 28 14.22 -3.02 -0.32
C GLU A 28 14.54 -4.50 -0.60
N GLN A 29 13.75 -5.17 -1.46
CA GLN A 29 13.81 -6.62 -1.70
C GLN A 29 13.71 -7.46 -0.42
N ARG A 30 12.96 -6.95 0.57
CA ARG A 30 12.71 -7.62 1.84
C ARG A 30 11.32 -8.22 1.88
N THR A 31 11.24 -9.45 2.35
CA THR A 31 9.96 -10.08 2.71
C THR A 31 9.63 -9.76 4.16
N ARG A 32 8.39 -9.33 4.42
CA ARG A 32 7.90 -9.00 5.77
C ARG A 32 6.63 -9.79 6.07
N LEU A 33 6.49 -10.21 7.32
CA LEU A 33 5.23 -10.80 7.79
C LEU A 33 4.16 -9.71 7.86
N ALA A 34 2.91 -10.08 7.59
CA ALA A 34 1.78 -9.17 7.71
C ALA A 34 1.63 -8.64 9.14
N THR A 35 1.97 -9.45 10.15
CA THR A 35 1.98 -9.05 11.55
C THR A 35 3.00 -7.94 11.84
N ASP A 36 4.18 -8.00 11.21
CA ASP A 36 5.22 -6.98 11.41
C ASP A 36 4.80 -5.66 10.76
N ILE A 37 4.20 -5.72 9.58
CA ILE A 37 3.68 -4.53 8.90
C ILE A 37 2.51 -3.91 9.68
N MET A 38 1.61 -4.72 10.25
CA MET A 38 0.55 -4.23 11.13
C MET A 38 1.13 -3.53 12.37
N ALA A 39 2.11 -4.14 13.03
CA ALA A 39 2.76 -3.54 14.20
C ALA A 39 3.45 -2.22 13.83
N GLN A 40 4.16 -2.18 12.69
CA GLN A 40 4.84 -0.99 12.20
C GLN A 40 3.86 0.12 11.77
N ALA A 41 2.68 -0.24 11.25
CA ALA A 41 1.59 0.68 10.95
C ALA A 41 0.83 1.16 12.21
N GLY A 42 1.24 0.74 13.41
CA GLY A 42 0.64 1.17 14.68
C GLY A 42 -0.75 0.60 14.94
N VAL A 43 -1.16 -0.48 14.25
CA VAL A 43 -2.48 -1.09 14.42
C VAL A 43 -2.46 -2.31 15.31
N SER A 44 -3.54 -2.47 16.09
CA SER A 44 -3.80 -3.72 16.79
C SER A 44 -4.02 -4.87 15.80
N ALA A 45 -3.74 -6.12 16.21
CA ALA A 45 -3.89 -7.28 15.33
C ALA A 45 -5.31 -7.45 14.77
N ALA A 46 -6.35 -7.12 15.54
CA ALA A 46 -7.74 -7.21 15.08
C ALA A 46 -8.04 -6.18 13.98
N VAL A 47 -7.61 -4.93 14.17
CA VAL A 47 -7.77 -3.85 13.17
C VAL A 47 -6.91 -4.13 11.94
N GLY A 48 -5.66 -4.55 12.14
CA GLY A 48 -4.74 -4.93 11.07
C GLY A 48 -5.27 -6.08 10.22
N LYS A 49 -5.85 -7.11 10.84
CA LYS A 49 -6.51 -8.22 10.11
C LYS A 49 -7.68 -7.73 9.26
N ARG A 50 -8.53 -6.84 9.78
CA ARG A 50 -9.62 -6.24 9.01
C ARG A 50 -9.10 -5.51 7.78
N TRP A 51 -8.05 -4.68 7.93
CA TRP A 51 -7.47 -3.96 6.80
C TRP A 51 -6.72 -4.87 5.83
N LEU A 52 -6.07 -5.92 6.30
CA LEU A 52 -5.47 -6.93 5.45
C LEU A 52 -6.52 -7.65 4.59
N THR A 53 -7.67 -8.01 5.18
CA THR A 53 -8.80 -8.57 4.43
C THR A 53 -9.27 -7.58 3.37
N PHE A 54 -9.49 -6.32 3.74
CA PHE A 54 -9.86 -5.27 2.77
C PHE A 54 -8.85 -5.14 1.62
N LEU A 55 -7.54 -5.06 1.91
CA LEU A 55 -6.50 -4.95 0.88
C LEU A 55 -6.49 -6.17 -0.07
N ARG A 56 -6.82 -7.36 0.42
CA ARG A 56 -6.96 -8.57 -0.41
C ARG A 56 -8.20 -8.53 -1.29
N GLU A 57 -9.33 -8.10 -0.73
CA GLU A 57 -10.58 -7.93 -1.48
C GLU A 57 -10.43 -6.90 -2.61
N GLN A 58 -9.53 -5.92 -2.45
CA GLN A 58 -9.20 -4.93 -3.48
C GLN A 58 -8.11 -5.39 -4.47
N ASP A 59 -7.65 -6.65 -4.40
CA ASP A 59 -6.56 -7.20 -5.21
C ASP A 59 -5.23 -6.42 -5.07
N LEU A 60 -4.97 -5.86 -3.88
CA LEU A 60 -3.78 -5.05 -3.63
C LEU A 60 -2.62 -5.84 -3.03
N VAL A 61 -2.94 -6.91 -2.31
CA VAL A 61 -1.95 -7.78 -1.66
C VAL A 61 -2.26 -9.25 -1.93
N LEU A 62 -1.21 -10.06 -2.08
CA LEU A 62 -1.32 -11.50 -2.26
C LEU A 62 -1.80 -12.20 -0.97
N PRO A 63 -2.48 -13.35 -1.10
CA PRO A 63 -2.74 -14.24 0.04
C PRO A 63 -1.43 -14.76 0.66
N GLY A 64 -1.44 -14.99 1.98
CA GLY A 64 -0.29 -15.57 2.70
C GLY A 64 0.01 -14.91 4.04
N GLU A 65 1.06 -15.38 4.70
CA GLU A 65 1.54 -14.81 5.96
C GLU A 65 2.44 -13.58 5.74
N THR A 66 3.13 -13.55 4.61
CA THR A 66 3.92 -12.40 4.17
C THR A 66 3.04 -11.39 3.45
N LEU A 67 3.28 -10.11 3.69
CA LEU A 67 2.52 -9.06 3.02
C LEU A 67 3.25 -8.65 1.74
N GLN A 68 2.80 -9.20 0.62
CA GLN A 68 3.34 -8.93 -0.72
C GLN A 68 2.29 -8.23 -1.58
N LEU A 69 2.70 -7.23 -2.35
CA LEU A 69 1.82 -6.56 -3.30
C LEU A 69 1.53 -7.43 -4.52
N THR A 70 0.34 -7.30 -5.09
CA THR A 70 0.06 -7.85 -6.43
C THR A 70 0.81 -7.06 -7.50
N PRO A 71 1.09 -7.63 -8.69
CA PRO A 71 1.70 -6.88 -9.80
C PRO A 71 0.90 -5.63 -10.19
N THR A 72 -0.43 -5.72 -10.15
CA THR A 72 -1.34 -4.59 -10.40
C THR A 72 -1.15 -3.50 -9.36
N ALA A 73 -1.08 -3.86 -8.07
CA ALA A 73 -0.86 -2.90 -7.00
C ALA A 73 0.50 -2.21 -7.09
N VAL A 74 1.54 -2.95 -7.45
CA VAL A 74 2.87 -2.39 -7.73
C VAL A 74 2.78 -1.33 -8.82
N ALA A 75 2.17 -1.65 -9.97
CA ALA A 75 2.07 -0.69 -11.06
C ALA A 75 1.27 0.57 -10.69
N ARG A 76 0.24 0.44 -9.83
CA ARG A 76 -0.52 1.58 -9.30
C ARG A 76 0.31 2.43 -8.35
N MET A 77 1.08 1.79 -7.48
CA MET A 77 2.00 2.48 -6.55
C MET A 77 3.10 3.22 -7.29
N ASP A 78 3.71 2.59 -8.30
CA ASP A 78 4.74 3.20 -9.14
C ASP A 78 4.20 4.50 -9.78
N ARG A 79 3.04 4.42 -10.48
CA ARG A 79 2.39 5.61 -11.08
C ARG A 79 2.04 6.70 -10.07
N TYR A 80 1.54 6.29 -8.90
CA TYR A 80 1.20 7.23 -7.84
C TYR A 80 2.44 7.98 -7.33
N ILE A 81 3.53 7.27 -7.07
CA ILE A 81 4.77 7.86 -6.57
C ILE A 81 5.42 8.76 -7.62
N ASP A 82 5.46 8.33 -8.88
CA ASP A 82 5.99 9.15 -9.99
C ASP A 82 5.23 10.47 -10.10
N CYS A 83 3.89 10.42 -10.06
CA CYS A 83 3.05 11.61 -10.04
C CYS A 83 3.32 12.51 -8.83
N VAL A 84 3.45 11.96 -7.62
CA VAL A 84 3.76 12.75 -6.42
C VAL A 84 5.13 13.44 -6.56
N ILE A 85 6.12 12.77 -7.15
CA ILE A 85 7.45 13.32 -7.40
C ILE A 85 7.36 14.47 -8.42
N GLU A 86 6.63 14.30 -9.53
CA GLU A 86 6.42 15.35 -10.55
C GLU A 86 5.72 16.59 -9.98
N LEU A 87 4.71 16.38 -9.13
CA LEU A 87 4.01 17.46 -8.44
C LEU A 87 4.95 18.19 -7.46
N ALA A 88 5.77 17.44 -6.71
CA ALA A 88 6.73 18.00 -5.76
C ALA A 88 7.90 18.72 -6.44
N SER A 89 8.31 18.28 -7.64
CA SER A 89 9.38 18.91 -8.43
C SER A 89 8.92 20.15 -9.21
N GLY A 90 7.61 20.47 -9.21
CA GLY A 90 7.05 21.60 -9.94
C GLY A 90 6.97 21.37 -11.46
N GLN A 91 7.05 20.12 -11.92
CA GLN A 91 7.04 19.75 -13.34
C GLN A 91 5.66 19.29 -13.85
N ALA A 92 4.60 19.54 -13.09
CA ALA A 92 3.24 19.10 -13.41
C ALA A 92 2.78 19.64 -14.77
N THR A 93 2.75 18.77 -15.78
CA THR A 93 2.15 19.07 -17.08
C THR A 93 0.68 18.69 -16.98
N ILE A 94 -0.20 19.70 -16.99
CA ILE A 94 -1.66 19.56 -16.96
C ILE A 94 -2.15 18.92 -18.27
#